data_AF-A0A444Y0K1-F1
#
_entry.id   AF-A0A444Y0K1-F1
#
_cell.length_a   1.000
_cell.length_b   1.000
_cell.length_c   1.000
_cell.angle_alpha   90.00
_cell.angle_beta   90.00
_cell.angle_gamma   90.00
#
_symmetry.space_group_name_H-M   'P 1'
#
loop_
_entity.id
_entity.type
_entity.pdbx_description
1 polymer ?
#
loop_
_entity_poly.entity_id
_entity_poly.type
_entity_poly.pdbx_seq_one_letter_code
_entity_poly.pdbx_strand_id
1 'polypeptide(L)'
;MYASAAQYNHPPTYPVTMICNAIDKAFFENDTLNKIYAGVVAFRGNATCKVNAPQNVSEIIQGWRWQTCSEMVIPIGIGNDSMFTVDPYNFESFANGCQKEFGVTPRPHWVTTYYGGHDITLVLQRFGSNIIFSNGLRDPYSIGGVLNNISDSIIAINTVNGSHCLDILSAKETDPEWLVQQRKKETEIMKGWITQYYADLAALNETWTLFSP
;
A
#
# COMPACT_ATOMS: atom_id res chain seq x y z
N MET A 1 11.15 11.17 1.99
CA MET A 1 11.25 11.46 0.53
C MET A 1 11.33 10.17 -0.25
N TYR A 2 12.42 9.40 -0.10
CA TYR A 2 12.64 8.15 -0.85
C TYR A 2 11.52 7.12 -0.71
N ALA A 3 10.99 6.90 0.50
CA ALA A 3 9.85 5.99 0.71
C ALA A 3 8.63 6.38 -0.15
N SER A 4 8.26 7.67 -0.15
CA SER A 4 7.16 8.19 -0.97
C SER A 4 7.47 8.10 -2.47
N ALA A 5 8.70 8.42 -2.88
CA ALA A 5 9.12 8.28 -4.28
C ALA A 5 9.03 6.83 -4.76
N ALA A 6 9.44 5.86 -3.94
CA ALA A 6 9.35 4.43 -4.23
C ALA A 6 7.89 3.96 -4.28
N GLN A 7 7.09 4.34 -3.28
CA GLN A 7 5.66 4.00 -3.18
C GLN A 7 4.88 4.46 -4.41
N TYR A 8 5.18 5.66 -4.93
CA TYR A 8 4.51 6.23 -6.10
C TYR A 8 5.42 6.22 -7.35
N ASN A 9 6.25 5.18 -7.50
CA ASN A 9 7.17 5.06 -8.63
C ASN A 9 6.51 4.57 -9.93
N HIS A 10 5.57 5.36 -10.47
CA HIS A 10 4.76 4.99 -11.64
C HIS A 10 4.88 5.99 -12.80
N PRO A 11 4.48 5.57 -14.02
CA PRO A 11 4.41 6.49 -15.15
C PRO A 11 3.43 7.65 -14.94
N PRO A 12 3.63 8.77 -15.68
CA PRO A 12 4.76 9.01 -16.59
C PRO A 12 6.01 9.56 -15.85
N THR A 13 5.90 9.87 -14.56
CA THR A 13 6.89 10.67 -13.84
C THR A 13 8.08 9.87 -13.32
N TYR A 14 7.86 8.62 -12.89
CA TYR A 14 8.87 7.76 -12.26
C TYR A 14 9.79 8.49 -11.26
N PRO A 15 9.24 8.95 -10.10
CA PRO A 15 9.96 9.75 -9.12
C PRO A 15 11.32 9.20 -8.68
N VAL A 16 11.51 7.88 -8.60
CA VAL A 16 12.82 7.29 -8.25
C VAL A 16 13.84 7.60 -9.34
N THR A 17 13.48 7.36 -10.60
CA THR A 17 14.33 7.66 -11.75
C THR A 17 14.69 9.15 -11.82
N MET A 18 13.71 10.02 -11.55
CA MET A 18 13.93 11.47 -11.49
C MET A 18 14.98 11.85 -10.44
N ILE A 19 14.87 11.29 -9.23
CA ILE A 19 15.81 11.54 -8.14
C ILE A 19 17.21 11.01 -8.49
N CYS A 20 17.31 9.75 -8.94
CA CYS A 20 18.59 9.14 -9.30
C CYS A 20 19.31 9.93 -10.39
N ASN A 21 18.60 10.31 -11.45
CA ASN A 21 19.17 11.12 -12.54
C ASN A 21 19.71 12.47 -12.06
N ALA A 22 19.06 13.10 -11.08
CA ALA A 22 19.52 14.37 -10.52
C ALA A 22 20.79 14.19 -9.66
N ILE A 23 20.84 13.11 -8.88
CA ILE A 23 22.02 12.73 -8.09
C ILE A 23 23.21 12.44 -9.01
N ASP A 24 23.00 11.67 -10.09
CA ASP A 24 24.06 11.24 -11.00
C ASP A 24 24.61 12.40 -11.86
N LYS A 25 23.75 13.35 -12.24
CA LYS A 25 24.14 14.51 -13.06
C LYS A 25 24.72 15.68 -12.26
N ALA A 26 24.72 15.63 -10.94
CA ALA A 26 25.27 16.68 -10.12
C ALA A 26 26.82 16.72 -10.28
N PHE A 27 27.32 17.70 -11.06
CA PHE A 27 28.73 17.92 -11.42
C PHE A 27 29.60 18.46 -10.27
N PHE A 28 29.35 18.03 -9.04
CA PHE A 28 30.20 18.39 -7.91
C PHE A 28 31.11 17.21 -7.63
N GLU A 29 32.39 17.33 -8.00
CA GLU A 29 33.40 16.35 -7.66
C GLU A 29 33.37 16.12 -6.13
N ASN A 30 32.92 14.92 -5.76
CA ASN A 30 32.92 14.37 -4.40
C ASN A 30 32.07 15.03 -3.29
N ASP A 31 31.14 15.94 -3.61
CA ASP A 31 30.25 16.51 -2.59
C ASP A 31 28.90 15.76 -2.48
N THR A 32 28.84 14.83 -1.53
CA THR A 32 27.65 14.05 -1.18
C THR A 32 26.44 14.93 -0.82
N LEU A 33 26.64 16.05 -0.12
CA LEU A 33 25.53 16.93 0.28
C LEU A 33 24.90 17.62 -0.93
N ASN A 34 25.72 18.07 -1.88
CA ASN A 34 25.22 18.65 -3.12
C ASN A 34 24.46 17.63 -3.98
N LYS A 35 24.91 16.38 -4.03
CA LYS A 35 24.18 15.29 -4.70
C LYS A 35 22.82 15.03 -4.04
N ILE A 36 22.77 14.94 -2.72
CA ILE A 36 21.52 14.78 -1.96
C ILE A 36 20.60 15.97 -2.23
N TYR A 37 21.14 17.20 -2.19
CA TYR A 37 20.38 18.42 -2.47
C TYR A 37 19.76 18.40 -3.87
N ALA A 38 20.52 18.00 -4.90
CA ALA A 38 20.01 17.85 -6.26
C ALA A 38 18.83 16.86 -6.33
N GLY A 39 18.93 15.72 -5.66
CA GLY A 39 17.84 14.74 -5.56
C GLY A 39 16.60 15.29 -4.84
N VAL A 40 16.80 16.03 -3.74
CA VAL A 40 15.71 16.68 -2.99
C VAL A 40 14.99 17.72 -3.85
N VAL A 41 15.74 18.58 -4.55
CA VAL A 41 15.19 19.60 -5.44
C VAL A 41 14.45 18.97 -6.61
N ALA A 42 14.95 17.87 -7.17
CA ALA A 42 14.27 17.15 -8.24
C ALA A 42 12.90 16.63 -7.80
N PHE A 43 12.78 16.09 -6.58
CA PHE A 43 11.52 15.54 -6.08
C PHE A 43 10.56 16.59 -5.51
N ARG A 44 11.06 17.58 -4.75
CA ARG A 44 10.24 18.56 -4.02
C ARG A 44 10.09 19.90 -4.74
N GLY A 45 10.84 20.13 -5.81
CA GLY A 45 11.00 21.43 -6.43
C GLY A 45 12.02 22.31 -5.73
N ASN A 46 12.44 23.38 -6.41
CA ASN A 46 13.41 24.34 -5.88
C ASN A 46 12.70 25.36 -4.97
N ALA A 47 12.56 25.02 -3.69
CA ALA A 47 11.94 25.85 -2.67
C ALA A 47 12.86 26.00 -1.45
N THR A 48 12.67 27.07 -0.67
CA THR A 48 13.41 27.29 0.57
C THR A 48 13.05 26.19 1.58
N CYS A 49 13.98 25.27 1.83
CA CYS A 49 13.77 24.23 2.83
C CYS A 49 13.90 24.84 4.23
N LYS A 50 12.78 24.97 4.95
CA LYS A 50 12.81 25.37 6.36
C LYS A 50 13.01 24.14 7.23
N VAL A 51 14.18 24.02 7.86
CA VAL A 51 14.44 23.02 8.90
C VAL A 51 13.52 23.34 10.09
N ASN A 52 12.77 22.35 10.57
CA ASN A 52 11.83 22.47 11.70
C ASN A 52 10.71 23.51 11.51
N ALA A 53 10.16 23.64 10.30
CA ALA A 53 8.97 24.47 10.08
C ALA A 53 7.82 23.99 10.99
N PRO A 54 7.01 24.92 11.57
CA PRO A 54 5.80 24.55 12.28
C PRO A 54 4.92 23.72 11.35
N GLN A 55 4.57 22.51 11.78
CA GLN A 55 3.65 21.67 11.03
C GLN A 55 2.25 21.82 11.64
N ASN A 56 1.32 22.33 10.85
CA ASN A 56 -0.10 22.16 11.14
C ASN A 56 -0.43 20.69 10.84
N VAL A 57 -0.38 19.85 11.87
CA VAL A 57 -0.73 18.43 11.74
C VAL A 57 -2.24 18.34 11.56
N SER A 58 -2.68 17.77 10.43
CA SER A 58 -4.10 17.60 10.16
C SER A 58 -4.71 16.52 11.06
N GLU A 59 -6.03 16.60 11.27
CA GLU A 59 -6.78 15.57 12.00
C GLU A 59 -6.62 14.18 11.38
N ILE A 60 -6.45 14.09 10.05
CA ILE A 60 -6.20 12.85 9.33
C ILE A 60 -4.87 12.20 9.77
N ILE A 61 -3.81 13.00 9.88
CA ILE A 61 -2.50 12.50 10.34
C ILE A 61 -2.60 12.05 11.80
N GLN A 62 -3.32 12.80 12.64
CA GLN A 62 -3.53 12.42 14.04
C GLN A 62 -4.33 11.13 14.17
N GLY A 63 -5.41 10.98 13.40
CA GLY A 63 -6.20 9.75 13.36
C GLY A 63 -5.36 8.54 12.96
N TRP A 64 -4.54 8.66 11.92
CA TRP A 64 -3.65 7.57 11.48
C TRP A 64 -2.59 7.21 12.53
N ARG A 65 -1.99 8.21 13.19
CA ARG A 65 -1.06 7.97 14.30
C ARG A 65 -1.74 7.24 15.45
N TRP A 66 -2.96 7.64 15.81
CA TRP A 66 -3.72 6.96 16.83
C TRP A 66 -4.06 5.51 16.45
N GLN A 67 -4.45 5.26 15.19
CA GLN A 67 -4.73 3.90 14.70
C GLN A 67 -3.49 2.99 14.76
N THR A 68 -2.33 3.50 14.36
CA THR A 68 -1.08 2.72 14.40
C THR A 68 -0.58 2.52 15.84
N CYS A 69 -0.81 3.50 16.73
CA CYS A 69 -0.53 3.38 18.16
C CYS A 69 -1.49 2.49 18.94
N SER A 70 -2.61 2.07 18.35
CA SER A 70 -3.62 1.24 19.01
C SER A 70 -3.66 -0.17 18.45
N GLU A 71 -4.15 -0.34 17.23
CA GLU A 71 -4.47 -1.65 16.64
C GLU A 71 -3.60 -1.98 15.44
N MET A 72 -3.31 -0.99 14.59
CA MET A 72 -2.54 -1.17 13.35
C MET A 72 -1.04 -1.06 13.62
N VAL A 73 -0.51 -1.92 14.48
CA VAL A 73 0.92 -1.95 14.79
C VAL A 73 1.68 -2.56 13.61
N ILE A 74 2.38 -1.73 12.84
CA ILE A 74 3.13 -2.16 11.65
C ILE A 74 4.64 -2.07 11.97
N PRO A 75 5.33 -3.21 12.18
CA PRO A 75 6.72 -3.24 12.60
C PRO A 75 7.68 -2.94 11.44
N ILE A 76 7.80 -1.67 11.05
CA ILE A 76 8.73 -1.21 10.02
C ILE A 76 10.01 -0.71 10.69
N GLY A 77 11.15 -1.21 10.22
CA GLY A 77 12.47 -0.77 10.64
C GLY A 77 13.46 -0.80 9.47
N ILE A 78 14.66 -0.29 9.69
CA ILE A 78 15.73 -0.20 8.71
C ILE A 78 16.85 -1.17 9.08
N GLY A 79 17.10 -2.14 8.20
CA GLY A 79 18.17 -3.15 8.34
C GLY A 79 19.46 -2.78 7.60
N ASN A 80 20.49 -3.62 7.80
CA ASN A 80 21.81 -3.49 7.15
C ASN A 80 21.79 -3.77 5.65
N ASP A 81 20.69 -4.34 5.14
CA ASP A 81 20.43 -4.66 3.73
C ASP A 81 19.82 -3.47 2.95
N SER A 82 19.65 -2.32 3.61
CA SER A 82 19.16 -1.10 2.98
C SER A 82 20.29 -0.08 2.76
N MET A 83 20.03 0.92 1.91
CA MET A 83 20.94 2.07 1.71
C MET A 83 20.85 3.14 2.81
N PHE A 84 20.05 2.92 3.86
CA PHE A 84 19.79 3.88 4.91
C PHE A 84 20.51 3.50 6.21
N THR A 85 20.68 4.48 7.10
CA THR A 85 21.22 4.23 8.44
C THR A 85 20.31 3.26 9.20
N VAL A 86 20.94 2.25 9.77
CA VAL A 86 20.30 1.18 10.54
C VAL A 86 19.48 1.77 11.69
N ASP A 87 18.20 1.40 11.72
CA ASP A 87 17.22 1.85 12.72
C ASP A 87 16.15 0.76 12.86
N PRO A 88 16.47 -0.36 13.56
CA PRO A 88 15.58 -1.50 13.64
C PRO A 88 14.33 -1.17 14.46
N TYR A 89 13.20 -1.80 14.10
CA TYR A 89 11.95 -1.64 14.84
C TYR A 89 12.12 -2.10 16.30
N ASN A 90 11.72 -1.25 17.25
CA ASN A 90 11.72 -1.55 18.67
C ASN A 90 10.33 -1.31 19.27
N PHE A 91 9.67 -2.39 19.70
CA PHE A 91 8.31 -2.34 20.22
C PHE A 91 8.19 -1.53 21.52
N GLU A 92 9.16 -1.60 22.42
CA GLU A 92 9.13 -0.89 23.70
C GLU A 92 9.20 0.63 23.50
N SER A 93 10.12 1.09 22.65
CA SER A 93 10.24 2.49 22.25
C SER A 93 8.96 2.98 21.57
N PHE A 94 8.42 2.18 20.64
CA PHE A 94 7.16 2.47 19.96
C PHE A 94 5.99 2.61 20.96
N ALA A 95 5.82 1.65 21.86
CA ALA A 95 4.77 1.64 22.87
C ALA A 95 4.89 2.82 23.84
N ASN A 96 6.10 3.15 24.30
CA ASN A 96 6.35 4.31 25.15
C ASN A 96 6.00 5.63 24.44
N GLY A 97 6.30 5.75 23.14
CA GLY A 97 5.91 6.88 22.32
C GLY A 97 4.39 7.04 22.24
N CYS A 98 3.68 5.95 21.94
CA CYS A 98 2.22 5.92 21.87
C CYS A 98 1.54 6.26 23.19
N GLN A 99 2.07 5.74 24.31
CA GLN A 99 1.56 6.08 25.64
C GLN A 99 1.73 7.56 25.96
N LYS A 100 2.85 8.17 25.54
CA LYS A 100 3.12 9.60 25.75
C LYS A 100 2.26 10.50 24.88
N GLU A 101 2.03 10.15 23.62
CA GLU A 101 1.30 11.00 22.65
C GLU A 101 -0.22 10.87 22.81
N PHE A 102 -0.73 9.65 23.04
CA PHE A 102 -2.17 9.38 23.01
C PHE A 102 -2.72 8.69 24.27
N GLY A 103 -1.86 8.33 25.23
CA GLY A 103 -2.29 7.61 26.44
C GLY A 103 -2.73 6.17 26.19
N VAL A 104 -2.40 5.60 25.02
CA VAL A 104 -2.79 4.24 24.63
C VAL A 104 -1.59 3.30 24.61
N THR A 105 -1.84 2.03 24.94
CA THR A 105 -0.87 0.94 24.78
C THR A 105 -1.17 0.18 23.49
N PRO A 106 -0.21 0.06 22.55
CA PRO A 106 -0.43 -0.68 21.31
C PRO A 106 -0.71 -2.17 21.54
N ARG A 107 -1.61 -2.76 20.74
CA ARG A 107 -1.99 -4.18 20.77
C ARG A 107 -1.46 -4.88 19.51
N PRO A 108 -0.20 -5.34 19.49
CA PRO A 108 0.46 -5.80 18.26
C PRO A 108 -0.18 -7.02 17.60
N HIS A 109 -0.89 -7.85 18.36
CA HIS A 109 -1.53 -9.07 17.85
C HIS A 109 -3.04 -8.90 17.62
N TRP A 110 -3.60 -7.70 17.80
CA TRP A 110 -5.04 -7.49 17.62
C TRP A 110 -5.49 -7.82 16.20
N VAL A 111 -4.84 -7.24 15.20
CA VAL A 111 -5.17 -7.46 13.78
C VAL A 111 -4.99 -8.92 13.37
N THR A 112 -3.89 -9.56 13.76
CA THR A 112 -3.62 -10.97 13.40
C THR A 112 -4.58 -11.93 14.09
N THR A 113 -5.06 -11.60 15.29
CA THR A 113 -6.06 -12.39 16.02
C THR A 113 -7.45 -12.18 15.42
N TYR A 114 -7.85 -10.92 15.20
CA TYR A 114 -9.22 -10.57 14.82
C TYR A 114 -9.51 -10.92 13.36
N TYR A 115 -8.58 -10.64 12.44
CA TYR A 115 -8.77 -10.85 11.00
C TYR A 115 -8.11 -12.14 10.48
N GLY A 116 -7.56 -12.98 11.37
CA GLY A 116 -6.96 -14.25 10.99
C GLY A 116 -5.57 -14.15 10.35
N GLY A 117 -4.87 -13.03 10.55
CA GLY A 117 -3.56 -12.75 9.95
C GLY A 117 -2.43 -13.73 10.33
N HIS A 118 -2.62 -14.60 11.33
CA HIS A 118 -1.65 -15.67 11.63
C HIS A 118 -1.54 -16.71 10.50
N ASP A 119 -2.65 -17.02 9.82
CA ASP A 119 -2.68 -17.85 8.62
C ASP A 119 -3.83 -17.37 7.71
N ILE A 120 -3.58 -16.23 7.06
CA ILE A 120 -4.60 -15.57 6.22
C ILE A 120 -5.03 -16.47 5.07
N THR A 121 -4.14 -17.32 4.55
CA THR A 121 -4.45 -18.30 3.51
C THR A 121 -5.46 -19.32 4.01
N LEU A 122 -5.21 -19.97 5.15
CA LEU A 122 -6.14 -20.94 5.74
C LEU A 122 -7.50 -20.31 6.06
N VAL A 123 -7.50 -19.10 6.64
CA VAL A 123 -8.74 -18.42 7.05
C VAL A 123 -9.55 -18.01 5.83
N LEU A 124 -8.95 -17.33 4.86
CA LEU A 124 -9.65 -16.88 3.66
C LEU A 124 -10.06 -18.05 2.76
N GLN A 125 -9.27 -19.11 2.68
CA GLN A 125 -9.66 -20.31 1.91
C GLN A 125 -10.94 -20.96 2.44
N ARG A 126 -11.20 -20.88 3.76
CA ARG A 126 -12.38 -21.49 4.39
C ARG A 126 -13.59 -20.57 4.44
N PHE A 127 -13.39 -19.28 4.64
CA PHE A 127 -14.47 -18.34 4.98
C PHE A 127 -14.53 -17.11 4.07
N GLY A 128 -13.53 -16.89 3.22
CA GLY A 128 -13.51 -15.81 2.26
C GLY A 128 -14.07 -16.23 0.91
N SER A 129 -14.52 -15.25 0.14
CA SER A 129 -14.84 -15.39 -1.28
C SER A 129 -14.84 -14.01 -1.92
N ASN A 130 -14.69 -13.98 -3.25
CA ASN A 130 -14.86 -12.77 -4.07
C ASN A 130 -13.95 -11.60 -3.63
N ILE A 131 -12.65 -11.87 -3.52
CA ILE A 131 -11.62 -10.88 -3.16
C ILE A 131 -10.56 -10.85 -4.25
N ILE A 132 -10.20 -9.65 -4.71
CA ILE A 132 -9.00 -9.42 -5.51
C ILE A 132 -7.96 -8.76 -4.61
N PHE A 133 -6.79 -9.39 -4.49
CA PHE A 133 -5.60 -8.76 -3.94
C PHE A 133 -4.73 -8.25 -5.09
N SER A 134 -4.88 -6.98 -5.44
CA SER A 134 -4.03 -6.34 -6.45
C SER A 134 -2.75 -5.79 -5.80
N ASN A 135 -1.59 -6.09 -6.40
CA ASN A 135 -0.30 -5.63 -5.90
C ASN A 135 0.59 -5.13 -7.04
N GLY A 136 1.06 -3.88 -6.93
CA GLY A 136 2.16 -3.39 -7.73
C GLY A 136 3.49 -3.81 -7.12
N LEU A 137 4.32 -4.59 -7.82
CA LEU A 137 5.57 -5.13 -7.24
C LEU A 137 6.69 -4.09 -7.09
N ARG A 138 6.49 -2.84 -7.54
CA ARG A 138 7.37 -1.72 -7.18
C ARG A 138 6.96 -1.03 -5.89
N ASP A 139 5.76 -1.30 -5.39
CA ASP A 139 5.30 -0.78 -4.10
C ASP A 139 6.03 -1.50 -2.95
N PRO A 140 6.74 -0.78 -2.07
CA PRO A 140 7.37 -1.39 -0.90
C PRO A 140 6.37 -2.14 0.00
N TYR A 141 5.08 -1.78 -0.01
CA TYR A 141 4.06 -2.46 0.79
C TYR A 141 3.64 -3.83 0.22
N SER A 142 3.95 -4.13 -1.03
CA SER A 142 3.56 -5.40 -1.68
C SER A 142 4.15 -6.64 -0.98
N ILE A 143 5.27 -6.49 -0.27
CA ILE A 143 5.86 -7.58 0.53
C ILE A 143 4.95 -8.05 1.68
N GLY A 144 4.08 -7.17 2.19
CA GLY A 144 3.09 -7.50 3.21
C GLY A 144 1.73 -7.94 2.64
N GLY A 145 1.59 -8.00 1.31
CA GLY A 145 0.34 -8.35 0.64
C GLY A 145 0.18 -9.84 0.36
N VAL A 146 -0.98 -10.21 -0.20
CA VAL A 146 -1.26 -11.55 -0.73
C VAL A 146 -0.87 -11.59 -2.20
N LEU A 147 0.19 -12.34 -2.54
CA LEU A 147 0.76 -12.38 -3.88
C LEU A 147 0.39 -13.63 -4.69
N ASN A 148 -0.36 -14.57 -4.11
CA ASN A 148 -0.79 -15.80 -4.79
C ASN A 148 -2.29 -15.98 -4.61
N ASN A 149 -2.93 -16.64 -5.58
CA ASN A 149 -4.33 -17.05 -5.42
C ASN A 149 -4.48 -17.96 -4.20
N ILE A 150 -5.52 -17.70 -3.41
CA ILE A 150 -5.89 -18.52 -2.24
C ILE A 150 -6.99 -19.52 -2.64
N SER A 151 -7.89 -19.13 -3.54
CA SER A 151 -8.95 -19.97 -4.11
C SER A 151 -9.35 -19.49 -5.51
N ASP A 152 -10.34 -20.12 -6.12
CA ASP A 152 -10.89 -19.71 -7.43
C ASP A 152 -11.53 -18.32 -7.40
N SER A 153 -12.02 -17.87 -6.24
CA SER A 153 -12.66 -16.55 -6.07
C SER A 153 -11.86 -15.56 -5.22
N ILE A 154 -10.74 -16.00 -4.64
CA ILE A 154 -9.80 -15.15 -3.90
C ILE A 154 -8.47 -15.17 -4.64
N ILE A 155 -8.30 -14.18 -5.51
CA ILE A 155 -7.22 -14.17 -6.48
C ILE A 155 -6.24 -13.02 -6.23
N ALA A 156 -4.99 -13.23 -6.59
CA ALA A 156 -3.96 -12.20 -6.59
C ALA A 156 -3.72 -11.70 -8.02
N ILE A 157 -3.67 -10.38 -8.20
CA ILE A 157 -3.32 -9.73 -9.46
C ILE A 157 -2.08 -8.88 -9.22
N ASN A 158 -0.92 -9.39 -9.66
CA ASN A 158 0.35 -8.70 -9.44
C ASN A 158 0.85 -8.06 -10.73
N THR A 159 1.38 -6.85 -10.64
CA THR A 159 2.03 -6.18 -11.78
C THR A 159 3.44 -5.74 -11.46
N VAL A 160 4.40 -6.22 -12.27
CA VAL A 160 5.84 -5.97 -12.08
C VAL A 160 6.18 -4.48 -12.06
N ASN A 161 5.47 -3.68 -12.84
CA ASN A 161 5.68 -2.23 -12.95
C ASN A 161 4.65 -1.40 -12.16
N GLY A 162 3.71 -2.04 -11.47
CA GLY A 162 2.73 -1.36 -10.63
C GLY A 162 3.38 -0.73 -9.41
N SER A 163 2.95 0.48 -9.07
CA SER A 163 3.25 1.12 -7.79
C SER A 163 2.03 1.00 -6.85
N HIS A 164 2.07 1.72 -5.73
CA HIS A 164 1.03 1.70 -4.72
C HIS A 164 -0.35 2.09 -5.29
N CYS A 165 -1.28 1.13 -5.25
CA CYS A 165 -2.70 1.30 -5.62
C CYS A 165 -2.92 1.99 -6.97
N LEU A 166 -2.06 1.75 -7.96
CA LEU A 166 -2.10 2.45 -9.25
C LEU A 166 -3.34 2.06 -10.09
N ASP A 167 -3.79 0.83 -9.93
CA ASP A 167 -4.99 0.25 -10.53
C ASP A 167 -6.27 1.00 -10.18
N ILE A 168 -6.41 1.53 -8.96
CA ILE A 168 -7.62 2.24 -8.53
C ILE A 168 -7.63 3.74 -8.83
N LEU A 169 -6.52 4.29 -9.36
CA LEU A 169 -6.46 5.69 -9.76
C LEU A 169 -7.30 5.94 -11.02
N SER A 170 -7.73 7.18 -11.22
CA SER A 170 -8.43 7.60 -12.44
C SER A 170 -7.59 7.31 -13.68
N ALA A 171 -8.25 6.81 -14.72
CA ALA A 171 -7.60 6.53 -16.00
C ALA A 171 -7.02 7.79 -16.63
N LYS A 172 -5.85 7.65 -17.26
CA LYS A 172 -5.16 8.70 -18.01
C LYS A 172 -4.80 8.17 -19.39
N GLU A 173 -4.72 9.06 -20.37
CA GLU A 173 -4.25 8.73 -21.72
C GLU A 173 -2.80 8.23 -21.74
N THR A 174 -2.01 8.57 -20.71
CA THR A 174 -0.62 8.14 -20.54
C THR A 174 -0.49 6.81 -19.79
N ASP A 175 -1.60 6.18 -19.39
CA ASP A 175 -1.55 4.90 -18.72
C ASP A 175 -1.00 3.83 -19.67
N PRO A 176 -0.02 3.03 -19.23
CA PRO A 176 0.55 1.98 -20.07
C PRO A 176 -0.46 0.85 -20.28
N GLU A 177 -0.35 0.16 -21.42
CA GLU A 177 -1.29 -0.90 -21.81
C GLU A 177 -1.46 -1.97 -20.71
N TRP A 178 -0.37 -2.36 -20.03
CA TRP A 178 -0.45 -3.36 -18.96
C TRP A 178 -1.36 -2.92 -17.79
N LEU A 179 -1.42 -1.63 -17.48
CA LEU A 179 -2.27 -1.09 -16.41
C LEU A 179 -3.73 -1.08 -16.85
N VAL A 180 -3.97 -0.71 -18.12
CA VAL A 180 -5.31 -0.78 -18.73
C VAL A 180 -5.82 -2.22 -18.72
N GLN A 181 -4.97 -3.19 -19.06
CA GLN A 181 -5.33 -4.61 -19.05
C GLN A 181 -5.56 -5.14 -17.63
N GLN A 182 -4.77 -4.71 -16.64
CA GLN A 182 -5.03 -5.02 -15.23
C GLN A 182 -6.44 -4.58 -14.81
N ARG A 183 -6.79 -3.31 -15.05
CA ARG A 183 -8.10 -2.76 -14.68
C ARG A 183 -9.26 -3.45 -15.41
N LYS A 184 -9.06 -3.81 -16.68
CA LYS A 184 -10.04 -4.59 -17.46
C LYS A 184 -10.29 -5.95 -16.81
N LYS A 185 -9.22 -6.68 -16.48
CA LYS A 185 -9.31 -7.97 -15.80
C LYS A 185 -10.06 -7.86 -14.47
N GLU A 186 -9.69 -6.89 -13.63
CA GLU A 186 -10.37 -6.63 -12.34
C GLU A 186 -11.86 -6.34 -12.54
N THR A 187 -12.19 -5.50 -13.52
CA THR A 187 -13.58 -5.16 -13.86
C THR A 187 -14.37 -6.36 -14.40
N GLU A 188 -13.76 -7.20 -15.22
CA GLU A 188 -14.38 -8.43 -15.74
C GLU A 188 -14.72 -9.41 -14.62
N ILE A 189 -13.83 -9.58 -13.65
CA ILE A 189 -14.07 -10.42 -12.47
C ILE A 189 -15.23 -9.85 -11.63
N MET A 190 -15.21 -8.54 -11.34
CA MET A 190 -16.29 -7.90 -10.58
C MET A 190 -17.65 -8.01 -11.29
N LYS A 191 -17.67 -7.85 -12.62
CA LYS A 191 -18.89 -8.09 -13.42
C LYS A 191 -19.36 -9.53 -13.29
N GLY A 192 -18.45 -10.50 -13.34
CA GLY A 192 -18.77 -11.91 -13.11
C GLY A 192 -19.43 -12.16 -11.76
N TRP A 193 -18.91 -11.57 -10.68
CA TRP A 193 -19.52 -11.68 -9.35
C TRP A 193 -20.92 -11.07 -9.28
N ILE A 194 -21.14 -9.91 -9.91
CA ILE A 194 -22.45 -9.27 -9.97
C ILE A 194 -23.43 -10.13 -10.77
N THR A 195 -23.01 -10.69 -11.91
CA THR A 195 -23.83 -11.60 -12.70
C THR A 195 -24.22 -12.86 -11.91
N GLN A 196 -23.26 -13.48 -11.22
CA GLN A 196 -23.53 -14.65 -10.38
C GLN A 196 -24.54 -14.33 -9.28
N TYR A 197 -24.38 -13.18 -8.59
CA TYR A 197 -25.32 -12.75 -7.55
C TYR A 197 -26.77 -12.66 -8.07
N TYR A 198 -26.98 -12.07 -9.25
CA TYR A 198 -28.33 -11.97 -9.80
C TYR A 198 -28.90 -13.32 -10.25
N ALA A 199 -28.07 -14.24 -10.73
CA ALA A 199 -28.49 -15.61 -11.04
C ALA A 199 -28.93 -16.36 -9.78
N ASP A 200 -28.14 -16.28 -8.69
CA ASP A 200 -28.45 -16.91 -7.41
C ASP A 200 -29.75 -16.33 -6.81
N LEU A 201 -29.93 -15.01 -6.88
CA LEU A 201 -31.14 -14.35 -6.41
C LEU A 201 -32.40 -14.80 -7.17
N ALA A 202 -32.30 -14.96 -8.49
CA ALA A 202 -33.41 -15.46 -9.30
C ALA A 202 -33.78 -16.91 -8.92
N ALA A 203 -32.78 -17.78 -8.78
CA ALA A 203 -32.99 -19.17 -8.38
C ALA A 203 -33.64 -19.29 -6.99
N LEU A 204 -33.24 -18.43 -6.04
CA LEU A 204 -33.89 -18.36 -4.73
C LEU A 204 -35.37 -17.99 -4.86
N ASN A 205 -35.70 -16.94 -5.62
CA ASN A 205 -37.08 -16.50 -5.80
C ASN A 205 -37.97 -17.58 -6.44
N GLU A 206 -37.46 -18.34 -7.41
CA GLU A 206 -38.16 -19.48 -7.99
C GLU A 206 -38.44 -20.57 -6.94
N THR A 207 -37.46 -20.90 -6.10
CA THR A 207 -37.70 -21.84 -4.99
C THR A 207 -38.76 -21.33 -4.00
N TRP A 208 -38.78 -20.04 -3.65
CA TRP A 208 -39.81 -19.48 -2.75
C TRP A 208 -41.22 -19.51 -3.34
N THR A 209 -41.36 -19.37 -4.67
CA THR A 209 -42.66 -19.53 -5.34
C THR A 209 -43.16 -20.97 -5.35
N LEU A 210 -42.27 -21.97 -5.35
CA LEU A 210 -42.64 -23.39 -5.29
C LEU A 210 -43.04 -23.86 -3.88
N PHE A 211 -42.64 -23.14 -2.84
CA PHE A 211 -42.92 -23.46 -1.44
C PHE A 211 -43.91 -22.49 -0.76
N SER A 212 -44.50 -21.56 -1.51
CA SER A 212 -45.59 -20.71 -1.01
C SER A 212 -46.95 -21.40 -1.25
N PRO A 213 -47.84 -21.47 -0.23
CA PRO A 213 -49.11 -22.19 -0.29
C PRO A 213 -50.14 -21.62 -1.26
#